data_AF-A0A3B8P2D9-F1
#
_entry.id   AF-A0A3B8P2D9-F1
#
_cell.length_a   1.000
_cell.length_b   1.000
_cell.length_c   1.000
_cell.angle_alpha   90.00
_cell.angle_beta   90.00
_cell.angle_gamma   90.00
#
_symmetry.space_group_name_H-M   'P 1'
#
loop_
_entity.id
_entity.type
_entity.pdbx_description
1 polymer ?
#
loop_
_entity_poly.entity_id
_entity_poly.type
_entity_poly.pdbx_seq_one_letter_code
_entity_poly.pdbx_strand_id
1 'polypeptide(L)'
;MDADTMWRVLKCPFKGDGAIKWDKFSVDNYMKNPDQYDGVLPISKMNDPLYVQMCVPNETASYMGTAGRTDVEPKGRTNASNLYELTDRYFNALSIGAIYTNPEREIPDDAQITLCFGKIRLAARTKDSDGWFLADEADPMPKNIYPLPWQLENDSNPVKAYAIDPALITQVDDHYEIKLTGADLKGKNFNDERVTGSILHFWGKFFNFEKGSDVLGVAASYTVWVKEPEWSGKLTATIGTDIRGEGGYCQQAFTGINFEVTDQPRVIYGHNVGPKRYDEVMDSQKVCKLMGIE
;
A
#
# COMPACT_ATOMS: atom_id res chain seq x y z
N MET A 1 -15.71 13.35 -11.55
CA MET A 1 -16.54 13.20 -10.34
C MET A 1 -15.62 13.34 -9.15
N ASP A 2 -16.08 13.90 -8.03
CA ASP A 2 -15.25 13.96 -6.80
C ASP A 2 -15.09 12.59 -6.11
N ALA A 3 -14.21 12.54 -5.10
CA ALA A 3 -13.82 11.35 -4.31
C ALA A 3 -15.01 10.62 -3.72
N ASP A 4 -15.80 11.36 -2.96
CA ASP A 4 -16.93 10.80 -2.23
C ASP A 4 -18.01 10.31 -3.20
N THR A 5 -18.24 11.01 -4.30
CA THR A 5 -19.21 10.61 -5.31
C THR A 5 -18.77 9.34 -6.02
N MET A 6 -17.48 9.19 -6.38
CA MET A 6 -16.96 7.95 -6.97
C MET A 6 -17.18 6.76 -6.02
N TRP A 7 -16.77 6.88 -4.75
CA TRP A 7 -16.92 5.81 -3.77
C TRP A 7 -18.39 5.46 -3.47
N ARG A 8 -19.32 6.42 -3.52
CA ARG A 8 -20.77 6.15 -3.41
C ARG A 8 -21.29 5.43 -4.64
N VAL A 9 -20.85 5.83 -5.83
CA VAL A 9 -21.23 5.22 -7.09
C VAL A 9 -20.86 3.74 -7.11
N LEU A 10 -19.67 3.35 -6.64
CA LEU A 10 -19.25 1.94 -6.59
C LEU A 10 -20.18 1.03 -5.77
N LYS A 11 -21.02 1.59 -4.90
CA LYS A 11 -22.01 0.83 -4.11
C LYS A 11 -23.33 0.59 -4.86
N CYS A 12 -23.51 1.20 -6.03
CA CYS A 12 -24.73 1.06 -6.83
C CYS A 12 -24.60 -0.11 -7.81
N PRO A 13 -25.69 -0.85 -8.07
CA PRO A 13 -25.68 -1.91 -9.08
C PRO A 13 -25.72 -1.30 -10.49
N PHE A 14 -24.60 -1.35 -11.22
CA PHE A 14 -24.54 -0.95 -12.63
C PHE A 14 -24.77 -2.15 -13.56
N LYS A 15 -25.30 -1.86 -14.75
CA LYS A 15 -25.48 -2.81 -15.86
C LYS A 15 -25.17 -2.12 -17.18
N GLY A 16 -24.69 -2.90 -18.16
CA GLY A 16 -24.39 -2.43 -19.51
C GLY A 16 -22.88 -2.39 -19.82
N ASP A 17 -22.56 -1.89 -21.01
CA ASP A 17 -21.20 -1.96 -21.59
C ASP A 17 -20.40 -0.65 -21.43
N GLY A 18 -20.89 0.24 -20.57
CA GLY A 18 -20.24 1.53 -20.29
C GLY A 18 -19.04 1.43 -19.36
N ALA A 19 -18.51 2.60 -19.00
CA ALA A 19 -17.44 2.74 -18.01
C ALA A 19 -17.65 4.00 -17.17
N ILE A 20 -17.10 3.99 -15.97
CA ILE A 20 -17.01 5.14 -15.07
C ILE A 20 -15.58 5.64 -15.13
N LYS A 21 -15.38 6.95 -15.29
CA LYS A 21 -14.05 7.55 -15.27
C LYS A 21 -13.90 8.49 -14.09
N TRP A 22 -12.85 8.27 -13.31
CA TRP A 22 -12.33 9.26 -12.38
C TRP A 22 -11.57 10.33 -13.17
N ASP A 23 -12.10 11.55 -13.23
CA ASP A 23 -11.56 12.65 -14.06
C ASP A 23 -10.29 13.28 -13.49
N LYS A 24 -10.08 13.20 -12.18
CA LYS A 24 -8.87 13.65 -11.49
C LYS A 24 -7.80 12.55 -11.41
N PHE A 25 -7.80 11.58 -12.34
CA PHE A 25 -6.91 10.41 -12.23
C PHE A 25 -5.47 10.85 -12.40
N SER A 26 -4.65 10.48 -11.43
CA SER A 26 -3.23 10.83 -11.43
C SER A 26 -2.41 9.75 -10.74
N VAL A 27 -1.32 9.39 -11.39
CA VAL A 27 -0.38 8.35 -10.97
C VAL A 27 0.91 8.99 -10.50
N ASP A 28 1.74 8.21 -9.79
CA ASP A 28 3.05 8.66 -9.33
C ASP A 28 3.95 9.07 -10.51
N ASN A 29 4.67 10.19 -10.37
CA ASN A 29 5.35 10.88 -11.48
C ASN A 29 6.73 10.30 -11.88
N TYR A 30 7.21 9.27 -11.18
CA TYR A 30 8.51 8.60 -11.45
C TYR A 30 8.34 7.22 -12.11
N MET A 31 7.15 6.91 -12.61
CA MET A 31 6.82 5.65 -13.28
C MET A 31 7.55 5.46 -14.63
N LYS A 32 7.86 4.20 -14.95
CA LYS A 32 8.38 3.77 -16.27
C LYS A 32 7.62 2.57 -16.86
N ASN A 33 6.48 2.19 -16.28
CA ASN A 33 5.66 1.09 -16.79
C ASN A 33 4.71 1.61 -17.91
N PRO A 34 4.75 1.02 -19.13
CA PRO A 34 3.90 1.41 -20.25
C PRO A 34 2.45 0.88 -20.18
N ASP A 35 2.13 -0.01 -19.23
CA ASP A 35 0.80 -0.60 -19.03
C ASP A 35 0.15 -0.02 -17.75
N GLN A 36 -0.16 1.27 -17.81
CA GLN A 36 -0.72 2.04 -16.71
C GLN A 36 -2.24 2.19 -16.86
N TYR A 37 -2.95 2.14 -15.73
CA TYR A 37 -4.37 2.50 -15.64
C TYR A 37 -4.57 4.00 -15.88
N ASP A 38 -5.74 4.39 -16.37
CA ASP A 38 -6.08 5.78 -16.69
C ASP A 38 -7.35 6.28 -15.97
N GLY A 39 -7.77 5.55 -14.93
CA GLY A 39 -8.97 5.83 -14.16
C GLY A 39 -10.28 5.39 -14.82
N VAL A 40 -10.24 4.71 -15.97
CA VAL A 40 -11.43 4.12 -16.60
C VAL A 40 -11.74 2.77 -15.97
N LEU A 41 -12.89 2.69 -15.30
CA LEU A 41 -13.46 1.48 -14.72
C LEU A 41 -14.62 0.99 -15.59
N PRO A 42 -14.43 -0.07 -16.42
CA PRO A 42 -15.52 -0.69 -17.15
C PRO A 42 -16.59 -1.24 -16.20
N ILE A 43 -17.87 -1.13 -16.57
CA ILE A 43 -18.98 -1.69 -15.77
C ILE A 43 -18.80 -3.20 -15.57
N SER A 44 -18.27 -3.89 -16.58
CA SER A 44 -17.94 -5.33 -16.53
C SER A 44 -16.89 -5.71 -15.49
N LYS A 45 -16.12 -4.73 -14.98
CA LYS A 45 -15.06 -4.91 -13.98
C LYS A 45 -15.42 -4.34 -12.60
N MET A 46 -16.62 -3.77 -12.42
CA MET A 46 -17.01 -3.15 -11.15
C MET A 46 -17.10 -4.11 -9.96
N ASN A 47 -17.26 -5.41 -10.21
CA ASN A 47 -17.27 -6.44 -9.17
C ASN A 47 -15.90 -7.10 -8.98
N ASP A 48 -14.87 -6.62 -9.67
CA ASP A 48 -13.50 -7.09 -9.52
C ASP A 48 -12.74 -6.14 -8.59
N PRO A 49 -12.54 -6.51 -7.31
CA PRO A 49 -11.94 -5.62 -6.33
C PRO A 49 -10.49 -5.24 -6.68
N LEU A 50 -9.78 -6.07 -7.45
CA LEU A 50 -8.41 -5.79 -7.87
C LEU A 50 -8.39 -4.74 -8.98
N TYR A 51 -9.26 -4.87 -9.99
CA TYR A 51 -9.36 -3.87 -11.06
C TYR A 51 -9.88 -2.53 -10.53
N VAL A 52 -10.92 -2.56 -9.69
CA VAL A 52 -11.56 -1.36 -9.12
C VAL A 52 -10.52 -0.50 -8.40
N GLN A 53 -9.68 -1.09 -7.56
CA GLN A 53 -8.66 -0.36 -6.80
C GLN A 53 -7.67 0.41 -7.66
N MET A 54 -7.39 -0.06 -8.86
CA MET A 54 -6.47 0.61 -9.78
C MET A 54 -7.10 1.82 -10.50
N CYS A 55 -8.42 2.00 -10.40
CA CYS A 55 -9.17 3.05 -11.10
C CYS A 55 -9.79 4.10 -10.17
N VAL A 56 -9.76 3.87 -8.86
CA VAL A 56 -10.44 4.70 -7.85
C VAL A 56 -9.44 5.58 -7.11
N PRO A 57 -9.88 6.71 -6.55
CA PRO A 57 -9.02 7.52 -5.70
C PRO A 57 -8.62 6.78 -4.43
N ASN A 58 -7.63 7.31 -3.74
CA ASN A 58 -7.40 6.99 -2.34
C ASN A 58 -8.65 7.16 -1.47
N GLU A 59 -8.74 6.38 -0.38
CA GLU A 59 -9.81 6.53 0.62
C GLU A 59 -9.50 7.64 1.62
N THR A 60 -8.22 7.82 1.92
CA THR A 60 -7.71 8.77 2.91
C THR A 60 -6.45 9.49 2.42
N ALA A 61 -6.19 10.65 3.02
CA ALA A 61 -4.95 11.39 2.80
C ALA A 61 -3.74 10.69 3.46
N SER A 62 -2.54 11.04 3.01
CA SER A 62 -1.28 10.59 3.61
C SER A 62 -0.22 11.71 3.61
N TYR A 63 0.88 11.54 4.34
CA TYR A 63 2.01 12.48 4.31
C TYR A 63 2.79 12.44 2.98
N MET A 64 2.60 11.38 2.18
CA MET A 64 3.13 11.28 0.81
C MET A 64 2.23 12.01 -0.20
N GLY A 65 1.26 12.81 0.26
CA GLY A 65 0.39 13.68 -0.53
C GLY A 65 -0.98 13.93 0.09
N THR A 66 -1.43 15.19 0.09
CA THR A 66 -2.83 15.58 0.36
C THR A 66 -3.73 15.31 -0.84
N ALA A 67 -3.82 14.04 -1.25
CA ALA A 67 -4.94 13.57 -2.07
C ALA A 67 -5.89 12.77 -1.16
N GLY A 68 -6.47 13.49 -0.20
CA GLY A 68 -7.65 13.04 0.54
C GLY A 68 -8.93 13.47 -0.16
N ARG A 69 -10.02 13.58 0.59
CA ARG A 69 -11.35 13.99 0.09
C ARG A 69 -11.47 15.49 -0.19
N THR A 70 -10.35 16.22 -0.15
CA THR A 70 -10.33 17.68 -0.21
C THR A 70 -9.66 18.19 -1.49
N ASP A 71 -10.23 19.24 -2.08
CA ASP A 71 -9.80 19.84 -3.35
C ASP A 71 -8.56 20.75 -3.22
N VAL A 72 -7.80 20.67 -2.12
CA VAL A 72 -6.65 21.54 -1.88
C VAL A 72 -5.42 20.97 -2.58
N GLU A 73 -5.14 21.52 -3.77
CA GLU A 73 -3.90 21.43 -4.59
C GLU A 73 -3.04 20.16 -4.37
N PRO A 74 -3.17 19.14 -5.24
CA PRO A 74 -2.49 17.86 -5.08
C PRO A 74 -0.97 18.01 -5.19
N LYS A 75 -0.25 17.57 -4.17
CA LYS A 75 1.22 17.47 -4.16
C LYS A 75 1.74 16.05 -3.87
N GLY A 76 0.94 15.01 -4.15
CA GLY A 76 1.37 13.61 -4.00
C GLY A 76 0.35 12.56 -4.46
N ARG A 77 0.63 11.28 -4.15
CA ARG A 77 -0.03 10.08 -4.72
C ARG A 77 -1.55 10.17 -4.67
N THR A 78 -2.21 10.11 -5.83
CA THR A 78 -3.68 10.27 -5.96
C THR A 78 -4.41 8.93 -6.18
N ASN A 79 -3.74 8.00 -6.87
CA ASN A 79 -4.26 6.68 -7.22
C ASN A 79 -3.17 5.61 -7.06
N ALA A 80 -3.58 4.34 -7.04
CA ALA A 80 -2.67 3.23 -7.22
C ALA A 80 -1.93 3.33 -8.56
N SER A 81 -0.66 2.92 -8.60
CA SER A 81 0.21 3.10 -9.77
C SER A 81 1.00 1.84 -10.09
N ASN A 82 1.10 1.51 -11.38
CA ASN A 82 2.08 0.57 -11.90
C ASN A 82 3.37 1.35 -12.15
N LEU A 83 4.39 1.12 -11.32
CA LEU A 83 5.57 1.97 -11.31
C LEU A 83 6.64 1.46 -12.28
N TYR A 84 7.11 0.23 -12.07
CA TYR A 84 8.17 -0.37 -12.89
C TYR A 84 7.81 -1.80 -13.28
N GLU A 85 8.10 -2.15 -14.54
CA GLU A 85 8.03 -3.53 -15.00
C GLU A 85 9.15 -4.36 -14.37
N LEU A 86 8.86 -5.64 -14.12
CA LEU A 86 9.89 -6.61 -13.77
C LEU A 86 10.62 -6.98 -15.07
N THR A 87 11.85 -6.49 -15.19
CA THR A 87 12.80 -6.82 -16.27
C THR A 87 13.92 -7.71 -15.74
N ASP A 88 14.75 -8.26 -16.62
CA ASP A 88 15.88 -9.14 -16.25
C ASP A 88 16.96 -8.46 -15.39
N ARG A 89 16.86 -7.15 -15.17
CA ARG A 89 17.70 -6.45 -14.20
C ARG A 89 17.39 -6.85 -12.76
N TYR A 90 16.17 -7.28 -12.47
CA TYR A 90 15.73 -7.64 -11.13
C TYR A 90 15.81 -9.15 -10.90
N PHE A 91 16.13 -9.55 -9.67
CA PHE A 91 16.24 -10.95 -9.26
C PHE A 91 15.36 -11.31 -8.06
N ASN A 92 14.66 -10.33 -7.46
CA ASN A 92 13.66 -10.59 -6.45
C ASN A 92 12.57 -9.52 -6.38
N ALA A 93 11.50 -9.90 -5.69
CA ALA A 93 10.41 -9.05 -5.25
C ALA A 93 10.20 -9.19 -3.73
N LEU A 94 9.79 -8.11 -3.08
CA LEU A 94 9.58 -8.03 -1.64
C LEU A 94 8.34 -7.19 -1.35
N SER A 95 7.30 -7.79 -0.77
CA SER A 95 6.11 -7.04 -0.35
C SER A 95 6.48 -6.04 0.75
N ILE A 96 5.94 -4.82 0.65
CA ILE A 96 6.16 -3.74 1.61
C ILE A 96 4.82 -3.18 2.08
N GLY A 97 4.74 -2.79 3.34
CA GLY A 97 3.57 -2.13 3.92
C GLY A 97 3.97 -0.95 4.79
N ALA A 98 3.14 0.08 4.81
CA ALA A 98 3.40 1.28 5.58
C ALA A 98 2.14 1.86 6.20
N ILE A 99 2.28 2.33 7.46
CA ILE A 99 1.23 3.04 8.20
C ILE A 99 1.69 4.47 8.50
N TYR A 100 0.78 5.43 8.32
CA TYR A 100 0.95 6.85 8.59
C TYR A 100 -0.21 7.37 9.43
N THR A 101 -0.03 8.53 10.06
CA THR A 101 -1.18 9.34 10.47
C THR A 101 -1.92 9.88 9.25
N ASN A 102 -3.25 9.98 9.34
CA ASN A 102 -4.04 10.71 8.37
C ASN A 102 -3.92 12.22 8.68
N PRO A 103 -3.34 13.05 7.79
CA PRO A 103 -3.11 14.47 8.07
C PRO A 103 -4.40 15.29 8.22
N GLU A 104 -5.54 14.78 7.76
CA GLU A 104 -6.86 15.42 7.92
C GLU A 104 -7.50 15.12 9.29
N ARG A 105 -6.85 14.30 10.12
CA ARG A 105 -7.40 13.81 11.38
C ARG A 105 -6.40 13.98 12.52
N GLU A 106 -6.83 14.67 13.58
CA GLU A 106 -5.98 14.89 14.75
C GLU A 106 -5.87 13.64 15.64
N ILE A 107 -4.66 13.42 16.17
CA ILE A 107 -4.30 12.45 17.21
C ILE A 107 -3.51 13.21 18.29
N PRO A 108 -3.93 13.22 19.57
CA PRO A 108 -3.16 13.80 20.69
C PRO A 108 -1.79 13.14 20.88
N ASP A 109 -0.78 13.87 21.37
CA ASP A 109 0.57 13.31 21.56
C ASP A 109 0.60 12.12 22.53
N ASP A 110 -0.22 12.16 23.57
CA ASP A 110 -0.32 11.16 24.64
C ASP A 110 -1.28 10.01 24.34
N ALA A 111 -1.96 10.04 23.19
CA ALA A 111 -2.85 8.98 22.73
C ALA A 111 -2.11 7.63 22.72
N GLN A 112 -2.69 6.61 23.36
CA GLN A 112 -2.16 5.25 23.34
C GLN A 112 -2.88 4.47 22.23
N ILE A 113 -2.12 3.99 21.26
CA ILE A 113 -2.63 3.35 20.05
C ILE A 113 -2.00 1.97 19.93
N THR A 114 -2.83 0.94 19.87
CA THR A 114 -2.39 -0.43 19.59
C THR A 114 -2.69 -0.74 18.13
N LEU A 115 -1.64 -0.84 17.31
CA LEU A 115 -1.75 -1.32 15.94
C LEU A 115 -1.64 -2.84 15.90
N CYS A 116 -2.61 -3.48 15.27
CA CYS A 116 -2.66 -4.92 15.11
C CYS A 116 -2.36 -5.30 13.65
N PHE A 117 -1.52 -6.30 13.44
CA PHE A 117 -1.08 -6.77 12.13
C PHE A 117 -1.28 -8.27 11.96
N GLY A 118 -2.02 -8.66 10.92
CA GLY A 118 -1.99 -10.03 10.42
C GLY A 118 -0.75 -10.29 9.55
N LYS A 119 -0.77 -11.40 8.81
CA LYS A 119 0.31 -11.76 7.88
C LYS A 119 0.43 -10.74 6.74
N ILE A 120 1.65 -10.48 6.30
CA ILE A 120 1.95 -9.89 5.00
C ILE A 120 2.18 -11.02 3.99
N ARG A 121 1.63 -10.86 2.79
CA ARG A 121 1.61 -11.87 1.72
C ARG A 121 2.11 -11.28 0.42
N LEU A 122 2.78 -12.11 -0.37
CA LEU A 122 3.14 -11.84 -1.76
C LEU A 122 2.67 -13.02 -2.61
N ALA A 123 1.83 -12.75 -3.60
CA ALA A 123 1.51 -13.70 -4.67
C ALA A 123 2.22 -13.30 -5.95
N ALA A 124 2.55 -14.29 -6.76
CA ALA A 124 3.17 -14.10 -8.06
C ALA A 124 2.53 -15.00 -9.12
N ARG A 125 2.66 -14.59 -10.38
CA ARG A 125 2.45 -15.43 -11.56
C ARG A 125 3.68 -15.32 -12.44
N THR A 126 4.24 -16.46 -12.82
CA THR A 126 5.35 -16.55 -13.78
C THR A 126 4.89 -17.19 -15.09
N LYS A 127 5.72 -17.15 -16.13
CA LYS A 127 5.45 -17.83 -17.41
C LYS A 127 5.28 -19.34 -17.24
N ASP A 128 6.03 -19.94 -16.32
CA ASP A 128 6.07 -21.39 -16.12
C ASP A 128 5.12 -21.89 -15.01
N SER A 129 4.53 -20.98 -14.23
CA SER A 129 3.57 -21.35 -13.19
C SER A 129 2.20 -21.69 -13.77
N ASP A 130 1.52 -22.67 -13.16
CA ASP A 130 0.10 -22.95 -13.42
C ASP A 130 -0.81 -21.91 -12.72
N GLY A 131 -0.74 -20.68 -13.23
CA GLY A 131 -1.43 -19.51 -12.70
C GLY A 131 -0.78 -18.93 -11.43
N TRP A 132 -1.55 -18.13 -10.69
CA TRP A 132 -1.06 -17.44 -9.48
C TRP A 132 -0.74 -18.42 -8.33
N PHE A 133 0.31 -18.13 -7.56
CA PHE A 133 0.68 -18.87 -6.36
C PHE A 133 1.15 -17.92 -5.25
N LEU A 134 1.12 -18.40 -4.00
CA LEU A 134 1.66 -17.66 -2.85
C LEU A 134 3.19 -17.80 -2.84
N ALA A 135 3.87 -16.69 -3.10
CA ALA A 135 5.32 -16.61 -3.15
C ALA A 135 5.95 -16.34 -1.77
N ASP A 136 5.24 -15.61 -0.91
CA ASP A 136 5.62 -15.39 0.48
C ASP A 136 4.39 -15.22 1.39
N GLU A 137 4.56 -15.66 2.63
CA GLU A 137 3.72 -15.31 3.77
C GLU A 137 4.63 -15.15 5.00
N ALA A 138 4.51 -13.99 5.63
CA ALA A 138 5.38 -13.61 6.73
C ALA A 138 4.65 -12.76 7.76
N ASP A 139 5.26 -12.69 8.93
CA ASP A 139 4.90 -11.73 9.95
C ASP A 139 5.57 -10.40 9.62
N PRO A 140 4.82 -9.30 9.42
CA PRO A 140 5.39 -8.05 8.95
C PRO A 140 6.42 -7.46 9.93
N MET A 141 6.29 -7.78 11.22
CA MET A 141 7.17 -7.35 12.32
C MET A 141 7.78 -5.94 12.15
N PRO A 142 6.97 -4.87 12.15
CA PRO A 142 7.49 -3.50 12.14
C PRO A 142 8.41 -3.26 13.35
N LYS A 143 9.69 -2.97 13.11
CA LYS A 143 10.70 -2.78 14.17
C LYS A 143 11.23 -1.36 14.28
N ASN A 144 11.05 -0.55 13.24
CA ASN A 144 11.58 0.80 13.18
C ASN A 144 10.48 1.78 12.80
N ILE A 145 10.60 3.00 13.33
CA ILE A 145 9.84 4.16 12.91
C ILE A 145 10.79 5.08 12.16
N TYR A 146 10.40 5.47 10.95
CA TYR A 146 11.22 6.30 10.06
C TYR A 146 10.69 7.74 10.04
N PRO A 147 11.57 8.74 9.94
CA PRO A 147 11.14 10.13 9.89
C PRO A 147 10.57 10.48 8.51
N LEU A 148 9.60 11.38 8.49
CA LEU A 148 9.15 12.03 7.26
C LEU A 148 9.53 13.52 7.27
N PRO A 149 9.91 14.10 6.10
CA PRO A 149 9.96 13.49 4.78
C PRO A 149 11.06 12.42 4.62
N TRP A 150 10.82 11.40 3.78
CA TRP A 150 11.69 10.21 3.63
C TRP A 150 13.12 10.55 3.17
N GLN A 151 13.31 11.71 2.55
CA GLN A 151 14.60 12.18 2.08
C GLN A 151 15.55 12.53 3.24
N LEU A 152 15.03 12.77 4.45
CA LEU A 152 15.83 13.11 5.63
C LEU A 152 16.80 12.00 6.04
N GLU A 153 16.55 10.74 5.70
CA GLU A 153 17.49 9.65 6.02
C GLU A 153 18.74 9.65 5.14
N ASN A 154 18.65 10.25 3.94
CA ASN A 154 19.70 10.20 2.91
C ASN A 154 20.29 11.59 2.61
N ASP A 155 19.96 12.59 3.42
CA ASP A 155 20.51 13.94 3.26
C ASP A 155 21.94 14.05 3.84
N SER A 156 22.52 15.25 3.80
CA SER A 156 23.86 15.51 4.35
C SER A 156 23.94 15.53 5.88
N ASN A 157 22.81 15.65 6.58
CA ASN A 157 22.70 15.65 8.03
C ASN A 157 21.52 14.75 8.46
N PRO A 158 21.68 13.42 8.34
CA PRO A 158 20.55 12.52 8.26
C PRO A 158 19.84 12.34 9.59
N VAL A 159 18.51 12.40 9.55
CA VAL A 159 17.66 11.97 10.68
C VAL A 159 17.44 10.47 10.52
N LYS A 160 17.94 9.67 11.46
CA LYS A 160 17.87 8.21 11.37
C LYS A 160 16.59 7.67 12.00
N ALA A 161 16.03 6.62 11.39
CA ALA A 161 15.00 5.80 12.03
C ALA A 161 15.43 5.33 13.43
N TYR A 162 14.46 5.18 14.34
CA TYR A 162 14.68 4.59 15.65
C TYR A 162 13.94 3.25 15.78
N ALA A 163 14.51 2.36 16.57
CA ALA A 163 13.93 1.06 16.85
C ALA A 163 12.81 1.20 17.89
N ILE A 164 11.69 0.51 17.66
CA ILE A 164 10.62 0.35 18.63
C ILE A 164 11.13 -0.57 19.75
N ASP A 165 10.86 -0.20 21.00
CA ASP A 165 11.18 -1.06 22.14
C ASP A 165 10.50 -2.43 21.96
N PRO A 166 11.26 -3.55 21.93
CA PRO A 166 10.68 -4.88 21.79
C PRO A 166 9.59 -5.21 22.81
N ALA A 167 9.59 -4.58 24.00
CA ALA A 167 8.54 -4.75 25.01
C ALA A 167 7.17 -4.19 24.58
N LEU A 168 7.14 -3.32 23.57
CA LEU A 168 5.92 -2.75 22.99
C LEU A 168 5.34 -3.61 21.86
N ILE A 169 6.04 -4.66 21.46
CA ILE A 169 5.64 -5.60 20.40
C ILE A 169 5.22 -6.92 21.05
N THR A 170 3.96 -7.31 20.87
CA THR A 170 3.40 -8.54 21.46
C THR A 170 2.81 -9.44 20.38
N GLN A 171 3.12 -10.73 20.43
CA GLN A 171 2.39 -11.72 19.64
C GLN A 171 1.11 -12.11 20.37
N VAL A 172 -0.03 -12.01 19.70
CA VAL A 172 -1.34 -12.44 20.22
C VAL A 172 -1.95 -13.41 19.23
N ASP A 173 -2.08 -14.67 19.62
CA ASP A 173 -2.67 -15.76 18.82
C ASP A 173 -2.25 -15.72 17.32
N ASP A 174 -3.07 -15.10 16.47
CA ASP A 174 -2.96 -15.01 15.02
C ASP A 174 -2.40 -13.67 14.47
N HIS A 175 -2.03 -12.71 15.32
CA HIS A 175 -1.57 -11.38 14.92
C HIS A 175 -0.49 -10.78 15.85
N TYR A 176 0.11 -9.67 15.41
CA TYR A 176 1.06 -8.88 16.20
C TYR A 176 0.40 -7.59 16.65
N GLU A 177 0.59 -7.22 17.91
CA GLU A 177 0.22 -5.92 18.46
C GLU A 177 1.48 -5.07 18.66
N ILE A 178 1.42 -3.79 18.25
CA ILE A 178 2.44 -2.79 18.54
C ILE A 178 1.76 -1.62 19.26
N LYS A 179 2.25 -1.31 20.46
CA LYS A 179 1.79 -0.16 21.23
C LYS A 179 2.64 1.06 20.91
N LEU A 180 2.00 2.10 20.39
CA LEU A 180 2.62 3.37 20.04
C LEU A 180 1.86 4.53 20.69
N THR A 181 2.52 5.66 20.79
CA THR A 181 1.90 6.93 21.17
C THR A 181 1.56 7.77 19.94
N GLY A 182 0.67 8.74 20.10
CA GLY A 182 0.46 9.74 19.05
C GLY A 182 1.74 10.53 18.72
N ALA A 183 2.62 10.76 19.70
CA ALA A 183 3.93 11.37 19.50
C ALA A 183 4.85 10.53 18.59
N ASP A 184 4.83 9.19 18.72
CA ASP A 184 5.58 8.27 17.85
C ASP A 184 5.16 8.44 16.39
N LEU A 185 3.85 8.38 16.14
CA LEU A 185 3.25 8.44 14.80
C LEU A 185 3.32 9.83 14.15
N LYS A 186 3.42 10.90 14.96
CA LYS A 186 3.63 12.27 14.48
C LYS A 186 5.10 12.66 14.34
N GLY A 187 6.04 11.75 14.63
CA GLY A 187 7.47 11.99 14.50
C GLY A 187 8.06 12.94 15.55
N LYS A 188 7.39 13.16 16.69
CA LYS A 188 7.88 14.06 17.74
C LYS A 188 9.14 13.54 18.43
N ASN A 189 9.33 12.22 18.42
CA ASN A 189 10.45 11.56 19.10
C ASN A 189 11.80 11.70 18.36
N PHE A 190 11.82 12.24 17.13
CA PHE A 190 13.07 12.49 16.41
C PHE A 190 13.82 13.74 16.90
N ASN A 191 13.18 14.62 17.66
CA ASN A 191 13.77 15.89 18.16
C ASN A 191 14.42 16.75 17.05
N ASP A 192 13.87 16.72 15.83
CA ASP A 192 14.35 17.49 14.68
C ASP A 192 13.15 18.24 14.04
N GLU A 193 13.26 19.57 13.93
CA GLU A 193 12.19 20.44 13.43
C GLU A 193 11.83 20.20 11.95
N ARG A 194 12.72 19.55 11.19
CA ARG A 194 12.47 19.18 9.79
C ARG A 194 11.52 17.99 9.68
N VAL A 195 11.35 17.22 10.77
CA VAL A 195 10.46 16.07 10.81
C VAL A 195 9.02 16.53 10.92
N THR A 196 8.23 16.24 9.90
CA THR A 196 6.82 16.65 9.80
C THR A 196 5.85 15.51 10.10
N GLY A 197 6.35 14.28 10.22
CA GLY A 197 5.59 13.09 10.56
C GLY A 197 6.51 11.88 10.69
N SER A 198 5.93 10.70 10.84
CA SER A 198 6.68 9.45 10.78
C SER A 198 5.93 8.38 10.01
N ILE A 199 6.62 7.27 9.74
CA ILE A 199 6.07 6.12 9.04
C ILE A 199 6.53 4.86 9.76
N LEU A 200 5.57 3.96 9.99
CA LEU A 200 5.85 2.59 10.36
C LEU A 200 5.98 1.79 9.06
N HIS A 201 7.21 1.49 8.64
CA HIS A 201 7.49 0.78 7.39
C HIS A 201 7.98 -0.63 7.69
N PHE A 202 7.44 -1.62 6.98
CA PHE A 202 7.72 -3.03 7.20
C PHE A 202 7.70 -3.82 5.89
N TRP A 203 8.29 -5.02 5.93
CA TRP A 203 8.57 -5.83 4.76
C TRP A 203 8.17 -7.29 5.02
N GLY A 204 7.83 -8.00 3.94
CA GLY A 204 7.71 -9.46 3.94
C GLY A 204 9.07 -10.12 3.77
N LYS A 205 9.11 -11.25 3.05
CA LYS A 205 10.35 -11.92 2.64
C LYS A 205 10.54 -11.84 1.13
N PHE A 206 11.78 -12.08 0.71
CA PHE A 206 12.15 -12.10 -0.69
C PHE A 206 11.55 -13.30 -1.42
N PHE A 207 10.81 -13.03 -2.48
CA PHE A 207 10.58 -13.96 -3.57
C PHE A 207 11.69 -13.78 -4.61
N ASN A 208 12.58 -14.76 -4.73
CA ASN A 208 13.69 -14.72 -5.69
C ASN A 208 13.32 -15.43 -6.99
N PHE A 209 13.82 -14.91 -8.11
CA PHE A 209 13.62 -15.46 -9.45
C PHE A 209 14.86 -15.22 -10.30
N GLU A 210 15.09 -16.08 -11.30
CA GLU A 210 16.27 -15.98 -12.18
C GLU A 210 16.18 -14.80 -13.15
N LYS A 211 14.98 -14.53 -13.69
CA LYS A 211 14.72 -13.47 -14.65
C LYS A 211 13.44 -12.73 -14.29
N GLY A 212 13.55 -11.43 -14.04
CA GLY A 212 12.38 -10.61 -13.78
C GLY A 212 11.37 -10.61 -14.93
N SER A 213 11.81 -10.71 -16.18
CA SER A 213 10.88 -10.75 -17.33
C SER A 213 10.02 -12.02 -17.41
N ASP A 214 10.32 -13.05 -16.62
CA ASP A 214 9.50 -14.26 -16.50
C ASP A 214 8.38 -14.11 -15.46
N VAL A 215 8.40 -13.05 -14.64
CA VAL A 215 7.34 -12.72 -13.70
C VAL A 215 6.28 -11.86 -14.40
N LEU A 216 5.11 -12.45 -14.64
CA LEU A 216 4.00 -11.81 -15.34
C LEU A 216 3.22 -10.84 -14.46
N GLY A 217 3.20 -11.08 -13.14
CA GLY A 217 2.53 -10.21 -12.18
C GLY A 217 2.90 -10.55 -10.75
N VAL A 218 2.83 -9.53 -9.89
CA VAL A 218 2.92 -9.64 -8.43
C VAL A 218 1.75 -8.91 -7.79
N ALA A 219 1.26 -9.45 -6.69
CA ALA A 219 0.23 -8.86 -5.85
C ALA A 219 0.63 -9.03 -4.38
N ALA A 220 0.44 -8.01 -3.56
CA ALA A 220 0.76 -8.09 -2.14
C ALA A 220 -0.43 -7.67 -1.29
N SER A 221 -0.50 -8.23 -0.08
CA SER A 221 -1.47 -7.81 0.92
C SER A 221 -0.93 -7.89 2.34
N TYR A 222 -1.57 -7.17 3.27
CA TYR A 222 -1.47 -7.44 4.70
C TYR A 222 -2.78 -7.06 5.40
N THR A 223 -3.01 -7.62 6.58
CA THR A 223 -4.16 -7.23 7.42
C THR A 223 -3.73 -6.25 8.49
N VAL A 224 -4.50 -5.17 8.71
CA VAL A 224 -4.24 -4.20 9.77
C VAL A 224 -5.54 -3.67 10.39
N TRP A 225 -5.48 -3.33 11.67
CA TRP A 225 -6.52 -2.58 12.39
C TRP A 225 -5.93 -1.88 13.61
N VAL A 226 -6.69 -0.97 14.22
CA VAL A 226 -6.41 -0.42 15.55
C VAL A 226 -7.28 -1.09 16.59
N LYS A 227 -6.76 -1.32 17.79
CA LYS A 227 -7.53 -1.99 18.85
C LYS A 227 -8.55 -1.05 19.49
N GLU A 228 -8.21 0.22 19.61
CA GLU A 228 -9.05 1.23 20.26
C GLU A 228 -9.97 1.93 19.22
N PRO A 229 -11.31 1.80 19.35
CA PRO A 229 -12.25 2.32 18.35
C PRO A 229 -12.19 3.83 18.09
N GLU A 230 -11.79 4.63 19.08
CA GLU A 230 -11.62 6.09 18.94
C GLU A 230 -10.52 6.49 17.95
N TRP A 231 -9.61 5.57 17.63
CA TRP A 231 -8.54 5.78 16.64
C TRP A 231 -8.89 5.25 15.24
N SER A 232 -10.07 4.66 15.08
CA SER A 232 -10.59 4.22 13.78
C SER A 232 -10.67 5.40 12.81
N GLY A 233 -10.10 5.24 11.62
CA GLY A 233 -10.02 6.26 10.58
C GLY A 233 -8.99 7.37 10.79
N LYS A 234 -8.17 7.27 11.84
CA LYS A 234 -7.10 8.26 12.13
C LYS A 234 -5.77 7.92 11.46
N LEU A 235 -5.61 6.70 10.97
CA LEU A 235 -4.40 6.21 10.34
C LEU A 235 -4.68 5.79 8.89
N THR A 236 -3.63 5.88 8.08
CA THR A 236 -3.64 5.53 6.66
C THR A 236 -2.66 4.39 6.41
N ALA A 237 -3.12 3.36 5.70
CA ALA A 237 -2.33 2.21 5.30
C ALA A 237 -2.02 2.26 3.80
N THR A 238 -0.81 1.86 3.40
CA THR A 238 -0.45 1.64 1.99
C THR A 238 0.36 0.36 1.84
N ILE A 239 0.50 -0.09 0.60
CA ILE A 239 1.10 -1.37 0.22
C ILE A 239 1.88 -1.19 -1.09
N GLY A 240 2.91 -2.00 -1.26
CA GLY A 240 3.64 -2.10 -2.51
C GLY A 240 4.46 -3.38 -2.61
N THR A 241 5.33 -3.41 -3.60
CA THR A 241 6.35 -4.44 -3.73
C THR A 241 7.64 -3.83 -4.26
N ASP A 242 8.70 -3.91 -3.48
CA ASP A 242 10.05 -3.56 -3.91
C ASP A 242 10.59 -4.64 -4.84
N ILE A 243 11.32 -4.24 -5.87
CA ILE A 243 12.04 -5.10 -6.80
C ILE A 243 13.51 -4.71 -6.79
N ARG A 244 14.40 -5.69 -6.62
CA ARG A 244 15.84 -5.44 -6.47
C ARG A 244 16.65 -6.04 -7.59
N GLY A 245 17.62 -5.26 -8.04
CA GLY A 245 18.67 -5.64 -8.99
C GLY A 245 20.05 -5.54 -8.36
N GLU A 246 21.08 -5.81 -9.16
CA GLU A 246 22.46 -5.85 -8.69
C GLU A 246 22.93 -4.52 -8.08
N GLY A 247 23.93 -4.61 -7.19
CA GLY A 247 24.55 -3.44 -6.56
C GLY A 247 23.65 -2.65 -5.62
N GLY A 248 22.56 -3.25 -5.13
CA GLY A 248 21.60 -2.59 -4.25
C GLY A 248 20.58 -1.71 -4.99
N TYR A 249 20.50 -1.82 -6.32
CA TYR A 249 19.49 -1.10 -7.09
C TYR A 249 18.08 -1.57 -6.68
N CYS A 250 17.27 -0.64 -6.19
CA CYS A 250 15.90 -0.91 -5.75
C CYS A 250 14.94 0.00 -6.51
N GLN A 251 13.83 -0.56 -6.97
CA GLN A 251 12.66 0.15 -7.49
C GLN A 251 11.43 -0.47 -6.86
N GLN A 252 10.26 0.12 -7.11
CA GLN A 252 8.99 -0.42 -6.66
C GLN A 252 8.18 -0.87 -7.87
N ALA A 253 7.58 -2.06 -7.85
CA ALA A 253 6.77 -2.56 -8.97
C ALA A 253 5.41 -1.84 -9.05
N PHE A 254 4.78 -1.60 -7.91
CA PHE A 254 3.49 -0.91 -7.82
C PHE A 254 3.30 -0.26 -6.45
N THR A 255 2.34 0.66 -6.40
CA THR A 255 1.77 1.22 -5.17
C THR A 255 0.27 0.99 -5.18
N GLY A 256 -0.28 0.49 -4.07
CA GLY A 256 -1.72 0.44 -3.86
C GLY A 256 -2.30 1.82 -3.55
N ILE A 257 -3.62 1.90 -3.40
CA ILE A 257 -4.26 3.10 -2.86
C ILE A 257 -3.88 3.28 -1.39
N ASN A 258 -4.20 4.46 -0.85
CA ASN A 258 -4.22 4.70 0.58
C ASN A 258 -5.55 4.23 1.16
N PHE A 259 -5.48 3.30 2.09
CA PHE A 259 -6.62 2.72 2.78
C PHE A 259 -6.80 3.37 4.15
N GLU A 260 -8.06 3.55 4.55
CA GLU A 260 -8.39 3.88 5.93
C GLU A 260 -8.12 2.67 6.84
N VAL A 261 -7.36 2.87 7.93
CA VAL A 261 -7.23 1.88 9.00
C VAL A 261 -8.40 2.02 9.96
N THR A 262 -9.13 0.93 10.16
CA THR A 262 -10.31 0.87 11.03
C THR A 262 -10.03 0.08 12.30
N ASP A 263 -11.01 0.04 13.20
CA ASP A 263 -11.05 -0.81 14.39
C ASP A 263 -11.44 -2.27 14.12
N GLN A 264 -11.78 -2.58 12.87
CA GLN A 264 -12.00 -3.94 12.38
C GLN A 264 -10.85 -4.39 11.47
N PRO A 265 -10.43 -5.67 11.52
CA PRO A 265 -9.41 -6.22 10.63
C PRO A 265 -9.73 -5.95 9.17
N ARG A 266 -8.76 -5.39 8.45
CA ARG A 266 -8.91 -5.03 7.04
C ARG A 266 -7.70 -5.46 6.23
N VAL A 267 -7.95 -6.06 5.07
CA VAL A 267 -6.90 -6.40 4.11
C VAL A 267 -6.57 -5.20 3.23
N ILE A 268 -5.31 -4.79 3.29
CA ILE A 268 -4.69 -3.77 2.44
C ILE A 268 -4.02 -4.51 1.29
N TYR A 269 -4.24 -4.11 0.04
CA TYR A 269 -3.74 -4.87 -1.11
C TYR A 269 -3.46 -4.01 -2.34
N GLY A 270 -2.68 -4.56 -3.27
CA GLY A 270 -2.42 -3.98 -4.58
C GLY A 270 -1.64 -4.95 -5.47
N HIS A 271 -1.47 -4.59 -6.75
CA HIS A 271 -0.75 -5.41 -7.73
C HIS A 271 -0.16 -4.57 -8.86
N ASN A 272 0.67 -5.19 -9.70
CA ASN A 272 1.30 -4.51 -10.86
C ASN A 272 0.75 -4.93 -12.24
N VAL A 273 -0.30 -5.75 -12.32
CA VAL A 273 -0.89 -6.15 -13.61
C VAL A 273 -1.66 -4.97 -14.21
N GLY A 274 -1.21 -4.49 -15.37
CA GLY A 274 -1.84 -3.38 -16.08
C GLY A 274 -3.07 -3.76 -16.91
N PRO A 275 -3.84 -2.76 -17.38
CA PRO A 275 -5.10 -2.99 -18.06
C PRO A 275 -4.96 -3.69 -19.41
N LYS A 276 -3.83 -3.55 -20.13
CA LYS A 276 -3.65 -4.17 -21.46
C LYS A 276 -3.54 -5.70 -21.38
N ARG A 277 -2.99 -6.22 -20.28
CA ARG A 277 -2.79 -7.66 -20.06
C ARG A 277 -3.64 -8.22 -18.93
N TYR A 278 -4.58 -7.43 -18.39
CA TYR A 278 -5.34 -7.80 -17.21
C TYR A 278 -6.09 -9.13 -17.40
N ASP A 279 -6.85 -9.28 -18.49
CA ASP A 279 -7.64 -10.48 -18.74
C ASP A 279 -6.80 -11.73 -19.05
N GLU A 280 -5.56 -11.53 -19.51
CA GLU A 280 -4.61 -12.61 -19.79
C GLU A 280 -3.91 -13.10 -18.51
N VAL A 281 -3.51 -12.14 -17.66
CA VAL A 281 -2.60 -12.36 -16.53
C VAL A 281 -3.35 -12.49 -15.19
N MET A 282 -4.40 -11.70 -14.97
CA MET A 282 -5.10 -11.68 -13.70
C MET A 282 -6.15 -12.79 -13.60
N ASP A 283 -6.07 -13.58 -12.52
CA ASP A 283 -7.16 -14.43 -12.06
C ASP A 283 -7.62 -13.85 -10.72
N SER A 284 -8.57 -12.91 -10.78
CA SER A 284 -8.93 -12.10 -9.62
C SER A 284 -9.49 -12.94 -8.48
N GLN A 285 -10.24 -14.00 -8.78
CA GLN A 285 -10.77 -14.91 -7.76
C GLN A 285 -9.65 -15.65 -7.04
N LYS A 286 -8.69 -16.21 -7.79
CA LYS A 286 -7.54 -16.90 -7.21
C LYS A 286 -6.66 -15.95 -6.40
N VAL A 287 -6.39 -14.75 -6.91
CA VAL A 287 -5.57 -13.75 -6.23
C VAL A 287 -6.27 -13.25 -4.96
N CYS A 288 -7.57 -12.94 -4.98
CA CYS A 288 -8.30 -12.55 -3.78
C CYS A 288 -8.21 -13.63 -2.69
N LYS A 289 -8.40 -14.90 -3.06
CA LYS A 289 -8.24 -16.03 -2.14
C LYS A 289 -6.82 -16.12 -1.56
N LEU A 290 -5.78 -15.97 -2.39
CA LEU A 290 -4.39 -15.98 -1.92
C LEU A 290 -4.09 -14.81 -0.99
N MET A 291 -4.67 -13.63 -1.25
CA MET A 291 -4.45 -12.41 -0.49
C MET A 291 -5.34 -12.29 0.76
N GLY A 292 -6.37 -13.14 0.91
CA GLY A 292 -7.35 -13.07 2.00
C GLY A 292 -8.38 -11.96 1.82
N ILE A 293 -8.65 -11.54 0.59
CA ILE A 293 -9.66 -10.53 0.26
C ILE A 293 -11.01 -11.25 0.13
N GLU A 294 -12.01 -10.80 0.89
CA GLU A 294 -13.39 -11.32 0.89
C GLU A 294 -14.29 -10.62 -0.12
#